data_AF-A0A937GGM0-F1
#
_entry.id   AF-A0A937GGM0-F1
#
_cell.length_a   1.000
_cell.length_b   1.000
_cell.length_c   1.000
_cell.angle_alpha   90.00
_cell.angle_beta   90.00
_cell.angle_gamma   90.00
#
_symmetry.space_group_name_H-M   'P 1'
#
loop_
_entity.id
_entity.type
_entity.pdbx_description
1 polymer ?
#
loop_
_entity_poly.entity_id
_entity_poly.type
_entity_poly.pdbx_seq_one_letter_code
_entity_poly.pdbx_strand_id
1 'polypeptide(L)'
;MAEHTRSKQLVSIFQQALKALAGKRNDWWPSSFLTTGRPTLRLPSVGIVIALASIVIGWWAFAGATGLDDDSRQTFDARPALFAGAVSVMAMTWSHLLSTRLRPLEYLFGGLDHMYRWHRWSGALAVATVFLHTQIIDDVKGIPGASRSIAKAAEELAGIAETFLYILVITSFIRWVPYRWWRHTHKLMYPAYVISCVHFYTAEKPFGNGEA
;
A
#
# COMPACT_ATOMS: atom_id res chain seq x y z
N MET A 1 19.73 50.46 2.24
CA MET A 1 18.24 50.50 2.25
C MET A 1 17.61 49.34 1.47
N ALA A 2 18.05 49.01 0.24
CA ALA A 2 17.45 47.96 -0.58
C ALA A 2 17.46 46.55 0.04
N GLU A 3 18.52 46.19 0.76
CA GLU A 3 18.67 44.87 1.39
C GLU A 3 17.69 44.63 2.55
N HIS A 4 17.38 45.69 3.32
CA HIS A 4 16.42 45.63 4.40
C HIS A 4 14.97 45.42 3.90
N THR A 5 14.64 45.98 2.74
CA THR A 5 13.32 45.78 2.11
C THR A 5 13.19 44.36 1.56
N ARG A 6 14.25 43.81 0.98
CA ARG A 6 14.29 42.44 0.44
C ARG A 6 14.11 41.39 1.54
N SER A 7 14.75 41.56 2.69
CA SER A 7 14.61 40.61 3.82
C SER A 7 13.19 40.62 4.41
N LYS A 8 12.57 41.80 4.59
CA LYS A 8 11.17 41.89 5.04
C LYS A 8 10.19 41.24 4.06
N GLN A 9 10.43 41.39 2.76
CA GLN A 9 9.60 40.78 1.73
C GLN A 9 9.74 39.25 1.70
N LEU A 10 10.96 38.72 1.87
CA LEU A 10 11.18 37.27 1.99
C LEU A 10 10.49 36.68 3.23
N VAL A 11 10.56 37.37 4.37
CA VAL A 11 9.89 36.93 5.60
C VAL A 11 8.37 36.94 5.44
N SER A 12 7.79 37.95 4.79
CA SER A 12 6.33 38.00 4.59
C SER A 12 5.85 36.93 3.61
N ILE A 13 6.59 36.68 2.53
CA ILE A 13 6.32 35.59 1.59
C ILE A 13 6.40 34.24 2.31
N PHE A 14 7.43 34.03 3.13
CA PHE A 14 7.60 32.81 3.90
C PHE A 14 6.46 32.61 4.92
N GLN A 15 6.05 33.67 5.63
CA GLN A 15 4.91 33.62 6.56
C GLN A 15 3.58 33.36 5.85
N GLN A 16 3.38 33.92 4.66
CA GLN A 16 2.19 33.65 3.85
C GLN A 16 2.20 32.21 3.33
N ALA A 17 3.34 31.71 2.87
CA ALA A 17 3.53 30.33 2.49
C ALA A 17 3.26 29.39 3.67
N LEU A 18 3.84 29.65 4.85
CA LEU A 18 3.58 28.87 6.07
C LEU A 18 2.10 28.88 6.46
N LYS A 19 1.40 30.02 6.41
CA LYS A 19 -0.04 30.09 6.69
C LYS A 19 -0.88 29.35 5.64
N ALA A 20 -0.50 29.43 4.36
CA ALA A 20 -1.16 28.68 3.30
C ALA A 20 -0.95 27.17 3.45
N LEU A 21 0.24 26.76 3.88
CA LEU A 21 0.62 25.37 4.11
C LEU A 21 -0.05 24.80 5.39
N ALA A 22 -0.06 25.57 6.48
CA ALA A 22 -0.63 25.14 7.77
C ALA A 22 -2.16 24.98 7.74
N GLY A 23 -2.87 25.53 6.74
CA GLY A 23 -4.33 25.46 6.65
C GLY A 23 -5.03 26.27 7.76
N LYS A 24 -6.36 26.29 7.75
CA LYS A 24 -7.15 26.92 8.82
C LYS A 24 -7.26 25.97 10.01
N ARG A 25 -7.38 26.48 11.23
CA ARG A 25 -7.59 25.65 12.45
C ARG A 25 -8.76 24.66 12.28
N ASN A 26 -9.82 25.05 11.60
CA ASN A 26 -10.99 24.19 11.34
C ASN A 26 -10.74 23.11 10.27
N ASP A 27 -9.67 23.20 9.48
CA ASP A 27 -9.29 22.15 8.52
C ASP A 27 -8.73 20.89 9.22
N TRP A 28 -8.28 21.03 10.47
CA TRP A 28 -7.69 19.97 11.29
C TRP A 28 -8.70 19.33 12.27
N TRP A 29 -9.93 19.83 12.34
CA TRP A 29 -10.96 19.30 13.24
C TRP A 29 -12.12 18.71 12.43
N PRO A 30 -12.55 17.45 12.69
CA PRO A 30 -13.65 16.83 11.94
C PRO A 30 -14.97 17.55 12.21
N SER A 31 -15.67 18.01 11.16
CA SER A 31 -16.88 18.84 11.31
C SER A 31 -18.22 18.10 11.43
N SER A 32 -18.26 16.77 11.33
CA SER A 32 -19.40 15.99 11.86
C SER A 32 -19.06 14.50 11.92
N PHE A 33 -19.40 13.85 13.03
CA PHE A 33 -19.13 12.43 13.26
C PHE A 33 -20.28 11.51 12.81
N LEU A 34 -21.44 12.07 12.43
CA LEU A 34 -22.73 11.36 12.50
C LEU A 34 -23.59 11.31 11.23
N THR A 35 -23.06 11.63 10.05
CA THR A 35 -23.81 11.52 8.78
C THR A 35 -23.36 10.31 7.97
N THR A 36 -23.90 9.13 8.29
CA THR A 36 -23.80 7.97 7.38
C THR A 36 -25.17 7.33 7.22
N GLY A 37 -25.73 7.40 6.01
CA GLY A 37 -26.89 6.61 5.63
C GLY A 37 -26.55 5.12 5.67
N ARG A 38 -27.54 4.28 6.00
CA ARG A 38 -27.37 2.83 6.03
C ARG A 38 -27.14 2.32 4.60
N PRO A 39 -25.99 1.69 4.28
CA PRO A 39 -25.78 1.12 2.96
C PRO A 39 -26.71 -0.09 2.78
N THR A 40 -27.48 -0.10 1.70
CA THR A 40 -28.21 -1.30 1.27
C THR A 40 -27.20 -2.30 0.71
N LEU A 41 -27.06 -3.45 1.37
CA LEU A 41 -26.21 -4.55 0.91
C LEU A 41 -26.95 -5.31 -0.20
N ARG A 42 -26.58 -5.07 -1.46
CA ARG A 42 -26.81 -6.04 -2.54
C ARG A 42 -25.52 -6.82 -2.77
N LEU A 43 -25.57 -8.12 -2.51
CA LEU A 43 -24.50 -9.12 -2.67
C LEU A 43 -24.30 -9.50 -4.16
N PRO A 44 -23.17 -10.12 -4.53
CA PRO A 44 -21.90 -9.49 -4.92
C PRO A 44 -21.86 -9.12 -6.41
N SER A 45 -21.09 -8.06 -6.71
CA SER A 45 -20.70 -7.68 -8.05
C SER A 45 -19.51 -8.56 -8.52
N VAL A 46 -19.55 -9.04 -9.76
CA VAL A 46 -18.61 -10.04 -10.33
C VAL A 46 -17.13 -9.71 -10.06
N GLY A 47 -16.77 -8.42 -10.00
CA GLY A 47 -15.43 -7.94 -9.68
C GLY A 47 -14.90 -8.39 -8.31
N ILE A 48 -15.77 -8.58 -7.31
CA ILE A 48 -15.38 -9.07 -5.99
C ILE A 48 -14.89 -10.50 -6.07
N VAL A 49 -15.64 -11.34 -6.79
CA VAL A 49 -15.31 -12.75 -6.98
C VAL A 49 -14.00 -12.87 -7.75
N ILE A 50 -13.82 -12.06 -8.81
CA ILE A 50 -12.57 -12.01 -9.58
C ILE A 50 -11.39 -11.60 -8.68
N ALA A 51 -11.55 -10.55 -7.88
CA ALA A 51 -10.49 -10.07 -7.00
C ALA A 51 -10.10 -11.12 -5.95
N LEU A 52 -11.07 -11.70 -5.26
CA LEU A 52 -10.82 -12.76 -4.27
C LEU A 52 -10.23 -14.01 -4.92
N ALA A 53 -10.75 -14.43 -6.08
CA ALA A 53 -10.19 -15.55 -6.84
C ALA A 53 -8.73 -15.29 -7.23
N SER A 54 -8.39 -14.07 -7.71
CA SER A 54 -7.02 -13.72 -8.06
C SER A 54 -6.05 -13.80 -6.86
N ILE A 55 -6.51 -13.44 -5.66
CA ILE A 55 -5.73 -13.53 -4.42
C ILE A 55 -5.54 -15.00 -4.01
N VAL A 56 -6.62 -15.80 -4.05
CA VAL A 56 -6.60 -17.21 -3.63
C VAL A 56 -5.80 -18.08 -4.59
N ILE A 57 -5.89 -17.83 -5.90
CA ILE A 57 -5.11 -18.56 -6.92
C ILE A 57 -3.61 -18.40 -6.65
N GLY A 58 -3.18 -17.24 -6.13
CA GLY A 58 -1.79 -16.98 -5.75
C GLY A 58 -1.24 -17.93 -4.67
N TRP A 59 -2.09 -18.59 -3.87
CA TRP A 59 -1.68 -19.56 -2.85
C TRP A 59 -0.85 -20.71 -3.45
N TRP A 60 -1.31 -21.24 -4.60
CA TRP A 60 -0.70 -22.40 -5.23
C TRP A 60 0.69 -22.11 -5.80
N ALA A 61 0.99 -20.85 -6.12
CA ALA A 61 2.31 -20.47 -6.62
C ALA A 61 3.44 -20.75 -5.60
N PHE A 62 3.11 -20.79 -4.30
CA PHE A 62 4.12 -20.97 -3.24
C PHE A 62 4.12 -22.36 -2.61
N ALA A 63 3.43 -23.35 -3.18
CA ALA A 63 3.29 -24.68 -2.57
C ALA A 63 4.63 -25.38 -2.22
N GLY A 64 5.72 -25.04 -2.93
CA GLY A 64 7.07 -25.56 -2.67
C GLY A 64 7.96 -24.72 -1.74
N ALA A 65 7.45 -23.64 -1.12
CA ALA A 65 8.29 -22.73 -0.34
C ALA A 65 8.72 -23.29 1.03
N THR A 66 9.99 -23.13 1.36
CA THR A 66 10.57 -23.46 2.67
C THR A 66 11.53 -22.36 3.13
N GLY A 67 11.51 -22.01 4.42
CA GLY A 67 12.39 -21.00 5.01
C GLY A 67 13.43 -21.62 5.95
N LEU A 68 14.45 -20.86 6.31
CA LEU A 68 15.43 -21.23 7.33
C LEU A 68 15.51 -20.11 8.36
N ASP A 69 15.36 -20.46 9.64
CA ASP A 69 15.65 -19.53 10.72
C ASP A 69 17.17 -19.42 10.88
N ASP A 70 17.72 -18.21 10.76
CA ASP A 70 19.17 -17.99 10.87
C ASP A 70 19.68 -18.23 12.31
N ASP A 71 18.85 -17.96 13.32
CA ASP A 71 19.18 -18.14 14.74
C ASP A 71 19.13 -19.62 15.18
N SER A 72 18.10 -20.36 14.75
CA SER A 72 17.86 -21.74 15.19
C SER A 72 18.40 -22.81 14.23
N ARG A 73 18.75 -22.42 12.99
CA ARG A 73 19.06 -23.31 11.85
C ARG A 73 17.96 -24.34 11.54
N GLN A 74 16.73 -24.12 12.02
CA GLN A 74 15.59 -24.98 11.74
C GLN A 74 14.90 -24.54 10.44
N THR A 75 14.32 -25.51 9.74
CA THR A 75 13.53 -25.23 8.53
C THR A 75 12.10 -24.95 8.96
N PHE A 76 11.53 -23.82 8.53
CA PHE A 76 10.14 -23.45 8.80
C PHE A 76 9.32 -23.40 7.50
N ASP A 77 7.99 -23.46 7.65
CA ASP A 77 7.09 -23.31 6.52
C ASP A 77 6.99 -21.83 6.10
N ALA A 78 7.68 -21.46 5.01
CA ALA A 78 7.69 -20.09 4.48
C ALA A 78 6.44 -19.75 3.65
N ARG A 79 5.56 -20.72 3.38
CA ARG A 79 4.36 -20.51 2.56
C ARG A 79 3.45 -19.39 3.09
N PRO A 80 3.15 -19.31 4.41
CA PRO A 80 2.28 -18.26 4.93
C PRO A 80 2.89 -16.86 4.76
N ALA A 81 4.21 -16.73 4.93
CA ALA A 81 4.92 -15.46 4.74
C ALA A 81 4.87 -15.00 3.28
N LEU A 82 5.24 -15.87 2.33
CA LEU A 82 5.23 -15.53 0.91
C LEU A 82 3.81 -15.26 0.40
N PHE A 83 2.84 -16.04 0.87
CA PHE A 83 1.44 -15.81 0.56
C PHE A 83 0.95 -14.47 1.10
N ALA A 84 1.27 -14.12 2.35
CA ALA A 84 0.92 -12.82 2.92
C ALA A 84 1.51 -11.65 2.10
N GLY A 85 2.77 -11.78 1.65
CA GLY A 85 3.40 -10.81 0.75
C GLY A 85 2.64 -10.69 -0.59
N ALA A 86 2.29 -11.82 -1.21
CA ALA A 86 1.54 -11.84 -2.47
C ALA A 86 0.12 -11.26 -2.34
N VAL A 87 -0.59 -11.60 -1.26
CA VAL A 87 -1.91 -11.02 -0.93
C VAL A 87 -1.80 -9.51 -0.80
N SER A 88 -0.73 -9.02 -0.14
CA SER A 88 -0.50 -7.58 0.00
C SER A 88 -0.37 -6.89 -1.35
N VAL A 89 0.55 -7.35 -2.20
CA VAL A 89 0.78 -6.76 -3.52
C VAL A 89 -0.47 -6.83 -4.39
N MET A 90 -1.20 -7.94 -4.36
CA MET A 90 -2.45 -8.10 -5.12
C MET A 90 -3.55 -7.16 -4.60
N ALA A 91 -3.71 -7.03 -3.28
CA ALA A 91 -4.65 -6.09 -2.68
C ALA A 91 -4.31 -4.65 -3.03
N MET A 92 -3.03 -4.26 -2.99
CA MET A 92 -2.57 -2.95 -3.45
C MET A 92 -2.85 -2.73 -4.93
N THR A 93 -2.65 -3.75 -5.76
CA THR A 93 -2.96 -3.71 -7.21
C THR A 93 -4.43 -3.38 -7.41
N TRP A 94 -5.33 -4.09 -6.72
CA TRP A 94 -6.77 -3.80 -6.77
C TRP A 94 -7.11 -2.41 -6.25
N SER A 95 -6.48 -1.94 -5.16
CA SER A 95 -6.68 -0.57 -4.67
C SER A 95 -6.31 0.47 -5.74
N HIS A 96 -5.19 0.27 -6.44
CA HIS A 96 -4.74 1.17 -7.51
C HIS A 96 -5.66 1.11 -8.73
N LEU A 97 -6.05 -0.08 -9.19
CA LEU A 97 -7.01 -0.25 -10.28
C LEU A 97 -8.33 0.46 -9.97
N LEU A 98 -8.90 0.24 -8.79
CA LEU A 98 -10.14 0.92 -8.37
C LEU A 98 -10.00 2.43 -8.30
N SER A 99 -8.80 2.95 -7.99
CA SER A 99 -8.53 4.39 -7.93
C SER A 99 -8.58 5.09 -9.31
N THR A 100 -8.38 4.32 -10.40
CA THR A 100 -8.44 4.85 -11.77
C THR A 100 -9.86 5.18 -12.24
N ARG A 101 -10.89 4.64 -11.57
CA ARG A 101 -12.32 4.87 -11.90
C ARG A 101 -12.68 4.55 -13.35
N LEU A 102 -12.05 3.51 -13.93
CA LEU A 102 -12.39 3.06 -15.29
C LEU A 102 -13.83 2.54 -15.34
N ARG A 103 -14.57 2.91 -16.40
CA ARG A 103 -15.97 2.51 -16.59
C ARG A 103 -16.22 0.99 -16.51
N PRO A 104 -15.36 0.11 -17.08
CA PRO A 104 -15.54 -1.34 -16.93
C PRO A 104 -15.52 -1.80 -15.47
N LEU A 105 -14.67 -1.19 -14.63
CA LEU A 105 -14.59 -1.52 -13.21
C LEU A 105 -15.86 -1.09 -12.47
N GLU A 106 -16.48 0.01 -12.87
CA GLU A 106 -17.75 0.44 -12.28
C GLU A 106 -18.85 -0.60 -12.50
N TYR A 107 -18.97 -1.15 -13.71
CA TYR A 107 -19.89 -2.24 -13.99
C TYR A 107 -19.55 -3.52 -13.21
N LEU A 108 -18.26 -3.89 -13.16
CA LEU A 108 -17.80 -5.09 -12.46
C LEU A 108 -18.02 -5.03 -10.94
N PHE A 109 -17.91 -3.86 -10.33
CA PHE A 109 -18.07 -3.66 -8.88
C PHE A 109 -19.47 -3.17 -8.48
N GLY A 110 -20.35 -2.90 -9.45
CA GLY A 110 -21.75 -2.54 -9.21
C GLY A 110 -21.91 -1.09 -8.73
N GLY A 111 -21.10 -0.17 -9.24
CA GLY A 111 -21.18 1.26 -8.99
C GLY A 111 -19.99 1.86 -8.24
N LEU A 112 -19.88 3.19 -8.30
CA LEU A 112 -18.76 3.94 -7.71
C LEU A 112 -18.67 3.79 -6.18
N ASP A 113 -19.80 3.80 -5.47
CA ASP A 113 -19.81 3.65 -4.00
C ASP A 113 -19.22 2.32 -3.54
N HIS A 114 -19.48 1.26 -4.30
CA HIS A 114 -18.88 -0.05 -4.04
C HIS A 114 -17.39 -0.04 -4.32
N MET A 115 -16.95 0.56 -5.43
CA MET A 115 -15.52 0.72 -5.73
C MET A 115 -14.78 1.45 -4.61
N TYR A 116 -15.35 2.52 -4.04
CA TYR A 116 -14.74 3.23 -2.91
C TYR A 116 -14.63 2.37 -1.65
N ARG A 117 -15.67 1.58 -1.34
CA ARG A 117 -15.65 0.66 -0.20
C ARG A 117 -14.56 -0.40 -0.41
N TRP A 118 -14.48 -0.98 -1.60
CA TRP A 118 -13.47 -1.97 -1.95
C TRP A 118 -12.07 -1.41 -1.98
N HIS A 119 -11.87 -0.18 -2.48
CA HIS A 119 -10.59 0.50 -2.42
C HIS A 119 -10.11 0.67 -0.96
N ARG A 120 -10.99 1.12 -0.06
CA ARG A 120 -10.66 1.28 1.36
C ARG A 120 -10.27 -0.04 2.03
N TRP A 121 -11.06 -1.09 1.82
CA TRP A 121 -10.81 -2.39 2.46
C TRP A 121 -9.65 -3.16 1.82
N SER A 122 -9.43 -3.05 0.52
CA SER A 122 -8.23 -3.62 -0.14
C SER A 122 -6.95 -2.93 0.36
N GLY A 123 -6.97 -1.61 0.54
CA GLY A 123 -5.83 -0.89 1.11
C GLY A 123 -5.54 -1.30 2.56
N ALA A 124 -6.60 -1.50 3.37
CA ALA A 124 -6.45 -1.99 4.74
C ALA A 124 -5.93 -3.44 4.79
N LEU A 125 -6.45 -4.32 3.91
CA LEU A 125 -6.00 -5.69 3.77
C LEU A 125 -4.51 -5.74 3.41
N ALA A 126 -4.09 -4.95 2.42
CA ALA A 126 -2.69 -4.89 2.00
C ALA A 126 -1.75 -4.60 3.17
N VAL A 127 -2.08 -3.59 3.99
CA VAL A 127 -1.28 -3.22 5.16
C VAL A 127 -1.28 -4.32 6.22
N ALA A 128 -2.43 -4.93 6.51
CA ALA A 128 -2.49 -6.03 7.46
C ALA A 128 -1.62 -7.21 7.01
N THR A 129 -1.63 -7.52 5.71
CA THR A 129 -0.87 -8.66 5.17
C THR A 129 0.61 -8.39 4.99
N VAL A 130 1.04 -7.16 4.67
CA VAL A 130 2.47 -6.83 4.66
C VAL A 130 3.05 -6.85 6.07
N PHE A 131 2.29 -6.41 7.06
CA PHE A 131 2.68 -6.55 8.46
C PHE A 131 2.85 -8.03 8.84
N LEU A 132 1.87 -8.87 8.53
CA LEU A 132 2.01 -10.31 8.76
C LEU A 132 3.18 -10.93 8.00
N HIS A 133 3.42 -10.51 6.75
CA HIS A 133 4.56 -10.96 5.95
C HIS A 133 5.88 -10.70 6.68
N THR A 134 6.08 -9.50 7.23
CA THR A 134 7.32 -9.15 7.93
C THR A 134 7.44 -9.73 9.34
N GLN A 135 6.33 -10.14 9.96
CA GLN A 135 6.38 -10.85 11.25
C GLN A 135 6.71 -12.35 11.11
N ILE A 136 6.56 -12.92 9.91
CA ILE A 136 6.71 -14.36 9.68
C ILE A 136 8.01 -14.67 8.92
N ILE A 137 8.57 -13.71 8.18
CA ILE A 137 9.73 -13.94 7.32
C ILE A 137 11.05 -13.58 8.03
N ASP A 138 11.95 -14.56 8.14
CA ASP A 138 13.36 -14.35 8.51
C ASP A 138 14.24 -14.51 7.28
N ASP A 139 14.46 -15.74 6.80
CA ASP A 139 15.20 -16.01 5.56
C ASP A 139 14.51 -17.10 4.73
N VAL A 140 14.20 -16.80 3.47
CA VAL A 140 13.49 -17.73 2.57
C VAL A 140 14.50 -18.39 1.67
N LYS A 141 14.61 -19.73 1.72
CA LYS A 141 15.42 -20.45 0.75
C LYS A 141 14.72 -20.43 -0.60
N GLY A 142 15.35 -19.81 -1.60
CA GLY A 142 14.81 -19.79 -2.94
C GLY A 142 15.84 -19.55 -4.03
N ILE A 143 15.31 -19.47 -5.25
CA ILE A 143 16.05 -18.96 -6.39
C ILE A 143 15.90 -17.43 -6.34
N PRO A 144 16.99 -16.66 -6.25
CA PRO A 144 16.90 -15.21 -6.27
C PRO A 144 16.42 -14.75 -7.64
N GLY A 145 15.43 -13.86 -7.67
CA GLY A 145 14.88 -13.32 -8.92
C GLY A 145 15.83 -12.39 -9.68
N ALA A 146 16.90 -11.94 -9.05
CA ALA A 146 17.92 -11.06 -9.62
C ALA A 146 19.30 -11.36 -9.00
N SER A 147 20.33 -10.57 -9.34
CA SER A 147 21.61 -10.67 -8.63
C SER A 147 21.42 -10.36 -7.14
N ARG A 148 22.22 -10.99 -6.27
CA ARG A 148 22.12 -10.80 -4.81
C ARG A 148 22.19 -9.33 -4.39
N SER A 149 23.00 -8.52 -5.07
CA SER A 149 23.11 -7.09 -4.78
C SER A 149 21.83 -6.31 -5.13
N ILE A 150 21.18 -6.64 -6.25
CA ILE A 150 19.93 -6.02 -6.67
C ILE A 150 18.77 -6.47 -5.76
N ALA A 151 18.70 -7.76 -5.45
CA ALA A 151 17.67 -8.30 -4.56
C ALA A 151 17.74 -7.66 -3.17
N LYS A 152 18.95 -7.55 -2.59
CA LYS A 152 19.16 -6.86 -1.31
C LYS A 152 18.80 -5.37 -1.37
N ALA A 153 19.19 -4.66 -2.43
CA ALA A 153 18.82 -3.25 -2.57
C ALA A 153 17.30 -3.05 -2.70
N ALA A 154 16.61 -3.96 -3.39
CA ALA A 154 15.16 -3.94 -3.52
C ALA A 154 14.44 -4.25 -2.19
N GLU A 155 14.98 -5.17 -1.39
CA GLU A 155 14.53 -5.48 -0.04
C GLU A 155 14.67 -4.27 0.90
N GLU A 156 15.85 -3.63 0.94
CA GLU A 156 16.08 -2.44 1.75
C GLU A 156 15.10 -1.30 1.35
N LEU A 157 14.91 -1.09 0.04
CA LEU A 157 13.97 -0.09 -0.46
C LEU A 157 12.51 -0.46 -0.13
N ALA A 158 12.17 -1.75 -0.12
CA ALA A 158 10.85 -2.23 0.27
C ALA A 158 10.57 -2.00 1.75
N GLY A 159 11.54 -2.20 2.65
CA GLY A 159 11.38 -1.89 4.08
C GLY A 159 11.13 -0.38 4.32
N ILE A 160 11.77 0.48 3.52
CA ILE A 160 11.48 1.93 3.53
C ILE A 160 10.05 2.18 3.04
N ALA A 161 9.67 1.58 1.91
CA ALA A 161 8.34 1.75 1.32
C ALA A 161 7.21 1.23 2.24
N GLU A 162 7.43 0.12 2.93
CA GLU A 162 6.53 -0.45 3.95
C GLU A 162 6.30 0.55 5.09
N THR A 163 7.38 1.13 5.63
CA THR A 163 7.30 2.14 6.68
C THR A 163 6.47 3.35 6.22
N PHE A 164 6.70 3.84 5.00
CA PHE A 164 5.88 4.90 4.40
C PHE A 164 4.42 4.48 4.23
N LEU A 165 4.16 3.24 3.80
CA LEU A 165 2.82 2.70 3.63
C LEU A 165 2.05 2.69 4.96
N TYR A 166 2.68 2.26 6.06
CA TYR A 166 2.09 2.32 7.40
C TYR A 166 1.71 3.73 7.80
N ILE A 167 2.63 4.70 7.64
CA ILE A 167 2.36 6.10 7.95
C ILE A 167 1.16 6.61 7.14
N LEU A 168 1.14 6.37 5.83
CA LEU A 168 0.09 6.85 4.93
C LEU A 168 -1.28 6.23 5.23
N VAL A 169 -1.34 4.93 5.55
CA VAL A 169 -2.61 4.25 5.86
C VAL A 169 -3.11 4.61 7.24
N ILE A 170 -2.27 4.61 8.28
CA ILE A 170 -2.66 5.07 9.64
C ILE A 170 -3.24 6.49 9.56
N THR A 171 -2.54 7.38 8.85
CA THR A 171 -3.00 8.75 8.59
C THR A 171 -4.33 8.82 7.83
N SER A 172 -4.64 7.81 7.00
CA SER A 172 -5.92 7.74 6.28
C SER A 172 -7.10 7.29 7.16
N PHE A 173 -6.82 6.58 8.26
CA PHE A 173 -7.84 6.22 9.26
C PHE A 173 -8.05 7.33 10.29
N ILE A 174 -6.96 8.00 10.69
CA ILE A 174 -6.99 9.12 11.61
C ILE A 174 -7.40 10.37 10.82
N ARG A 175 -8.70 10.74 10.89
CA ARG A 175 -9.34 11.90 10.21
C ARG A 175 -8.78 13.29 10.61
N TRP A 176 -7.56 13.34 11.14
CA TRP A 176 -6.92 14.57 11.62
C TRP A 176 -6.19 15.32 10.50
N VAL A 177 -5.73 14.63 9.45
CA VAL A 177 -5.00 15.29 8.36
C VAL A 177 -5.98 16.00 7.41
N PRO A 178 -5.78 17.30 7.15
CA PRO A 178 -6.63 18.05 6.23
C PRO A 178 -6.68 17.39 4.85
N TYR A 179 -7.88 17.33 4.27
CA TYR A 179 -8.12 16.64 2.99
C TYR A 179 -7.18 17.10 1.86
N ARG A 180 -6.82 18.39 1.82
CA ARG A 180 -5.87 18.94 0.83
C ARG A 180 -4.53 18.21 0.85
N TRP A 181 -4.00 17.96 2.04
CA TRP A 181 -2.70 17.33 2.26
C TRP A 181 -2.80 15.83 2.05
N TRP A 182 -3.82 15.23 2.65
CA TRP A 182 -4.11 13.81 2.51
C TRP A 182 -4.22 13.40 1.04
N ARG A 183 -4.91 14.17 0.19
CA ARG A 183 -5.03 13.86 -1.25
C ARG A 183 -3.67 13.75 -1.95
N HIS A 184 -2.68 14.57 -1.56
CA HIS A 184 -1.37 14.56 -2.19
C HIS A 184 -0.47 13.47 -1.60
N THR A 185 -0.45 13.33 -0.28
CA THR A 185 0.37 12.32 0.39
C THR A 185 -0.13 10.91 0.09
N HIS A 186 -1.45 10.69 0.01
CA HIS A 186 -2.02 9.39 -0.32
C HIS A 186 -1.67 8.92 -1.74
N LYS A 187 -1.35 9.83 -2.68
CA LYS A 187 -0.85 9.45 -4.02
C LYS A 187 0.55 8.84 -4.00
N LEU A 188 1.33 9.07 -2.93
CA LEU A 188 2.65 8.46 -2.75
C LEU A 188 2.58 6.94 -2.53
N MET A 189 1.37 6.37 -2.37
CA MET A 189 1.16 4.92 -2.38
C MET A 189 1.54 4.26 -3.72
N TYR A 190 1.47 4.99 -4.84
CA TYR A 190 1.86 4.43 -6.13
C TYR A 190 3.36 4.12 -6.22
N PRO A 191 4.28 5.06 -5.88
CA PRO A 191 5.69 4.72 -5.72
C PRO A 191 5.95 3.55 -4.77
N ALA A 192 5.28 3.51 -3.62
CA ALA A 192 5.42 2.39 -2.67
C ALA A 192 5.01 1.06 -3.32
N TYR A 193 3.89 1.03 -4.03
CA TYR A 193 3.42 -0.14 -4.77
C TYR A 193 4.40 -0.59 -5.85
N VAL A 194 4.99 0.33 -6.62
CA VAL A 194 5.99 0.01 -7.64
C VAL A 194 7.22 -0.64 -6.99
N ILE A 195 7.70 -0.09 -5.87
CA ILE A 195 8.80 -0.67 -5.10
C ILE A 195 8.43 -2.08 -4.63
N SER A 196 7.22 -2.29 -4.11
CA SER A 196 6.74 -3.61 -3.70
C SER A 196 6.70 -4.62 -4.86
N CYS A 197 6.34 -4.17 -6.07
CA CYS A 197 6.39 -5.03 -7.27
C CYS A 197 7.82 -5.40 -7.66
N VAL A 198 8.76 -4.46 -7.58
CA VAL A 198 10.19 -4.72 -7.83
C VAL A 198 10.70 -5.72 -6.80
N HIS A 199 10.44 -5.50 -5.51
CA HIS A 199 10.81 -6.43 -4.44
C HIS A 199 10.25 -7.82 -4.69
N PHE A 200 8.95 -7.95 -4.98
CA PHE A 200 8.33 -9.25 -5.32
C PHE A 200 9.00 -9.93 -6.51
N TYR A 201 9.40 -9.17 -7.53
CA TYR A 201 10.07 -9.70 -8.71
C TYR A 201 11.48 -10.20 -8.39
N THR A 202 12.23 -9.47 -7.56
CA THR A 202 13.64 -9.76 -7.25
C THR A 202 13.84 -10.69 -6.05
N ALA A 203 12.82 -10.84 -5.19
CA ALA A 203 12.87 -11.63 -3.97
C ALA A 203 13.16 -13.11 -4.24
N GLU A 204 13.72 -13.77 -3.24
CA GLU A 204 13.90 -15.22 -3.26
C GLU A 204 12.55 -15.92 -3.18
N LYS A 205 12.34 -16.87 -4.08
CA LYS A 205 11.08 -17.62 -4.17
C LYS A 205 11.33 -19.03 -4.72
N PRO A 206 10.33 -19.93 -4.66
CA PRO A 206 10.52 -21.34 -5.03
C PRO A 206 10.74 -21.60 -6.53
N PHE A 207 10.68 -20.57 -7.38
CA PHE A 207 10.68 -20.66 -8.84
C PHE A 207 11.45 -19.48 -9.46
N GLY A 208 12.16 -19.73 -10.58
CA GLY A 208 12.95 -18.70 -11.27
C GLY A 208 12.11 -17.70 -12.08
N ASN A 209 12.67 -16.50 -12.33
CA ASN A 209 12.13 -15.53 -13.29
C ASN A 209 12.40 -16.02 -14.72
N GLY A 210 11.62 -16.99 -15.21
CA GLY A 210 11.77 -17.57 -16.55
C GLY A 210 11.38 -19.05 -16.68
N GLU A 211 10.94 -19.69 -15.59
CA GLU A 211 10.55 -21.10 -15.57
C GLU A 211 9.03 -21.31 -15.71
N ALA A 212 8.34 -20.38 -16.40
CA ALA A 212 6.89 -20.42 -16.64
C ALA A 212 6.51 -21.29 -17.85
#